data_AF-A0A7S1JZW4-F1
#
_entry.id   AF-A0A7S1JZW4-F1
#
_cell.length_a   1.000
_cell.length_b   1.000
_cell.length_c   1.000
_cell.angle_alpha   90.00
_cell.angle_beta   90.00
_cell.angle_gamma   90.00
#
_symmetry.space_group_name_H-M   'P 1'
#
loop_
_entity.id
_entity.type
_entity.pdbx_description
1 polymer ?
#
loop_
_entity_poly.entity_id
_entity_poly.type
_entity_poly.pdbx_seq_one_letter_code
_entity_poly.pdbx_strand_id
1 'polypeptide(L)'
;NSSGGWGGGWVRPGFEKPVGWWLLASSGCVFGMVTIGGYTRLSKSGLSMTDWKFEGRPLPSTEDEWNVEFDKYKVTPEYTQINYGMTLDEFKYIYFVEWFHRMAGRFTGVVFGTGLAYFLLRGALRPPLLIRLAGLFAFGAMQGGIGWWMVKSGLTEPTTQLKTPRVSPYRLATHLTMAFALYAGCLWTSLTLLRPLPETVHPTQAMVQAARRLRGFSAPLAALLGITLVSGAFVAGNDAGRAYNTWPKMLDDWVPPEVFETLRGGLIRNVFESTP
;
A
#
# COMPACT_ATOMS: atom_id res chain seq x y z
N ASN A 1 8.36 45.72 -21.55
CA ASN A 1 8.70 45.97 -20.14
C ASN A 1 8.84 44.63 -19.43
N SER A 2 10.09 44.21 -19.26
CA SER A 2 10.48 43.00 -18.54
C SER A 2 10.34 43.21 -17.04
N SER A 3 9.38 42.53 -16.41
CA SER A 3 9.35 42.31 -14.97
C SER A 3 9.38 40.82 -14.70
N GLY A 4 10.58 40.33 -14.42
CA GLY A 4 10.78 39.01 -13.84
C GLY A 4 10.02 38.90 -12.52
N GLY A 5 9.18 37.88 -12.44
CA GLY A 5 8.62 37.36 -11.21
C GLY A 5 8.60 35.85 -11.35
N TRP A 6 9.09 35.14 -10.35
CA TRP A 6 9.12 33.69 -10.29
C TRP A 6 7.71 33.08 -10.43
N GLY A 7 7.23 32.90 -11.66
CA GLY A 7 6.04 32.12 -12.00
C GLY A 7 6.31 30.64 -11.80
N GLY A 8 6.04 30.16 -10.59
CA GLY A 8 6.36 28.84 -10.05
C GLY A 8 5.63 27.66 -10.69
N GLY A 9 6.04 27.27 -11.90
CA GLY A 9 5.74 25.94 -12.47
C GLY A 9 6.53 24.82 -11.76
N TRP A 10 5.98 23.60 -11.74
CA TRP A 10 6.64 22.39 -11.22
C TRP A 10 7.61 21.75 -12.23
N VAL A 11 7.45 22.06 -13.50
CA VAL A 11 8.24 21.52 -14.62
C VAL A 11 8.63 22.64 -15.59
N ARG A 12 9.53 22.36 -16.54
CA ARG A 12 9.76 23.20 -17.71
C ARG A 12 8.53 23.16 -18.65
N PRO A 13 8.18 24.28 -19.31
CA PRO A 13 7.08 24.30 -20.26
C PRO A 13 7.17 23.19 -21.31
N GLY A 14 6.07 22.50 -21.57
CA GLY A 14 5.98 21.36 -22.50
C GLY A 14 6.18 20.00 -21.85
N PHE A 15 6.58 19.93 -20.58
CA PHE A 15 6.76 18.68 -19.84
C PHE A 15 5.59 18.36 -18.89
N GLU A 16 4.59 19.23 -18.76
CA GLU A 16 3.44 19.05 -17.87
C GLU A 16 2.70 17.74 -18.16
N LYS A 17 2.29 17.54 -19.42
CA LYS A 17 1.59 16.33 -19.85
C LYS A 17 2.47 15.08 -19.76
N PRO A 18 3.69 15.05 -20.32
CA PRO A 18 4.57 13.87 -20.20
C PRO A 18 4.81 13.43 -18.75
N VAL A 19 5.17 14.36 -17.87
CA VAL A 19 5.42 14.05 -16.44
C VAL A 19 4.11 13.64 -15.76
N GLY A 20 3.01 14.33 -16.07
CA GLY A 20 1.68 14.02 -15.55
C GLY A 20 1.21 12.61 -15.89
N TRP A 21 1.33 12.18 -17.15
CA TRP A 21 0.94 10.84 -17.60
C TRP A 21 1.83 9.74 -17.02
N TRP A 22 3.14 9.98 -16.93
CA TRP A 22 4.05 9.05 -16.25
C TRP A 22 3.68 8.85 -14.77
N LEU A 23 3.35 9.94 -14.06
CA LEU A 23 2.89 9.85 -12.67
C LEU A 23 1.51 9.19 -12.55
N LEU A 24 0.65 9.35 -13.55
CA LEU A 24 -0.63 8.65 -13.59
C LEU A 24 -0.43 7.15 -13.76
N ALA A 25 0.44 6.75 -14.69
CA ALA A 25 0.82 5.36 -14.88
C ALA A 25 1.44 4.78 -13.61
N SER A 26 2.33 5.53 -12.95
CA SER A 26 2.94 5.14 -11.68
C SER A 26 1.89 4.97 -10.57
N SER A 27 0.89 5.87 -10.50
CA SER A 27 -0.25 5.74 -9.58
C SER A 27 -1.07 4.50 -9.88
N GLY A 28 -1.32 4.18 -11.15
CA GLY A 28 -1.96 2.94 -11.58
C GLY A 28 -1.18 1.69 -11.16
N CYS A 29 0.15 1.70 -11.27
CA CYS A 29 1.00 0.62 -10.76
C CYS A 29 0.87 0.43 -9.25
N VAL A 30 0.88 1.54 -8.47
CA VAL A 30 0.69 1.47 -7.00
C VAL A 30 -0.70 0.94 -6.66
N PHE A 31 -1.75 1.37 -7.37
CA PHE A 31 -3.09 0.83 -7.18
C PHE A 31 -3.16 -0.67 -7.46
N GLY A 32 -2.60 -1.12 -8.59
CA GLY A 32 -2.50 -2.54 -8.92
C GLY A 32 -1.74 -3.33 -7.85
N MET A 33 -0.65 -2.76 -7.31
CA MET A 33 0.09 -3.34 -6.20
C MET A 33 -0.75 -3.52 -4.93
N VAL A 34 -1.59 -2.54 -4.58
CA VAL A 34 -2.51 -2.68 -3.44
C VAL A 34 -3.50 -3.82 -3.67
N THR A 35 -4.04 -3.96 -4.88
CA THR A 35 -4.94 -5.07 -5.22
C THR A 35 -4.22 -6.44 -5.15
N ILE A 36 -3.02 -6.55 -5.72
CA ILE A 36 -2.23 -7.78 -5.68
C ILE A 36 -1.82 -8.14 -4.25
N GLY A 37 -1.43 -7.16 -3.43
CA GLY A 37 -1.14 -7.36 -2.01
C GLY A 37 -2.37 -7.80 -1.22
N GLY A 38 -3.55 -7.24 -1.51
CA GLY A 38 -4.83 -7.67 -0.95
C GLY A 38 -5.14 -9.13 -1.30
N TYR A 39 -4.92 -9.52 -2.56
CA TYR A 39 -5.07 -10.90 -2.99
C TYR A 39 -4.08 -11.84 -2.30
N THR A 40 -2.80 -11.48 -2.21
CA THR A 40 -1.74 -12.24 -1.51
C THR A 40 -2.10 -12.51 -0.05
N ARG A 41 -2.75 -11.54 0.61
CA ARG A 41 -3.28 -11.72 1.96
C ARG A 41 -4.45 -12.71 1.99
N LEU A 42 -5.44 -12.52 1.11
CA LEU A 42 -6.65 -13.34 1.07
C LEU A 42 -6.37 -14.80 0.68
N SER A 43 -5.38 -15.03 -0.19
CA SER A 43 -4.88 -16.36 -0.56
C SER A 43 -3.95 -16.98 0.48
N LYS A 44 -3.67 -16.29 1.60
CA LYS A 44 -2.72 -16.69 2.64
C LYS A 44 -1.33 -17.05 2.08
N SER A 45 -0.90 -16.31 1.07
CA SER A 45 0.36 -16.60 0.37
C SER A 45 1.55 -15.81 0.90
N GLY A 46 1.33 -14.82 1.77
CA GLY A 46 2.34 -13.83 2.14
C GLY A 46 3.53 -14.32 2.97
N LEU A 47 3.61 -15.61 3.31
CA LEU A 47 4.71 -16.24 4.06
C LEU A 47 5.31 -17.46 3.36
N SER A 48 4.92 -17.72 2.11
CA SER A 48 5.40 -18.83 1.29
C SER A 48 6.87 -18.71 0.87
N MET A 49 7.39 -17.48 0.75
CA MET A 49 8.78 -17.18 0.40
C MET A 49 9.55 -16.68 1.62
N THR A 50 10.29 -17.59 2.27
CA THR A 50 11.04 -17.33 3.51
C THR A 50 12.29 -16.46 3.30
N ASP A 51 12.87 -16.51 2.10
CA ASP A 51 14.06 -15.72 1.75
C ASP A 51 13.70 -14.37 1.10
N TRP A 52 14.54 -13.37 1.34
CA TRP A 52 14.46 -12.09 0.64
C TRP A 52 15.79 -11.75 -0.02
N LYS A 53 15.75 -11.42 -1.32
CA LYS A 53 16.88 -10.86 -2.07
C LYS A 53 16.48 -9.54 -2.70
N PHE A 54 17.35 -8.54 -2.64
CA PHE A 54 17.08 -7.21 -3.22
C PHE A 54 16.76 -7.30 -4.72
N GLU A 55 17.61 -7.96 -5.49
CA GLU A 55 17.47 -8.15 -6.95
C GLU A 55 16.24 -8.98 -7.34
N GLY A 56 15.67 -9.74 -6.40
CA GLY A 56 14.64 -10.73 -6.67
C GLY A 56 15.22 -12.13 -6.89
N ARG A 57 14.33 -13.07 -7.20
CA ARG A 57 14.69 -14.43 -7.61
C ARG A 57 13.81 -14.82 -8.80
N PRO A 58 14.35 -15.53 -9.81
CA PRO A 58 13.51 -16.16 -10.81
C PRO A 58 12.57 -17.17 -10.15
N LEU A 59 11.43 -17.42 -10.78
CA LEU A 59 10.54 -18.50 -10.36
C LEU A 59 11.28 -19.84 -10.53
N PRO A 60 11.20 -20.77 -9.55
CA PRO A 60 11.75 -22.11 -9.72
C PRO A 60 11.22 -22.77 -11.00
N SER A 61 12.13 -23.38 -11.75
CA SER A 61 11.89 -23.92 -13.09
C SER A 61 12.02 -25.44 -13.16
N THR A 62 12.73 -26.04 -12.21
CA THR A 62 12.91 -27.49 -12.09
C THR A 62 12.24 -28.04 -10.85
N GLU A 63 11.95 -29.34 -10.85
CA GLU A 63 11.36 -30.02 -9.68
C GLU A 63 12.28 -29.96 -8.45
N ASP A 64 13.60 -30.08 -8.64
CA ASP A 64 14.59 -29.96 -7.58
C ASP A 64 14.58 -28.56 -6.94
N GLU A 65 14.54 -27.50 -7.74
CA GLU A 65 14.42 -26.12 -7.24
C GLU A 65 13.13 -25.91 -6.45
N TRP A 66 12.01 -26.48 -6.92
CA TRP A 66 10.73 -26.44 -6.23
C TRP A 66 10.78 -27.18 -4.88
N ASN A 67 11.39 -28.36 -4.84
CA ASN A 67 11.56 -29.13 -3.61
C ASN A 67 12.42 -28.38 -2.58
N VAL A 68 13.49 -27.72 -3.01
CA VAL A 68 14.33 -26.90 -2.12
C VAL A 68 13.53 -25.77 -1.45
N GLU A 69 12.72 -25.03 -2.22
CA GLU A 69 11.91 -23.95 -1.64
C GLU A 69 10.77 -24.51 -0.78
N PHE A 70 10.20 -25.65 -1.15
CA PHE A 70 9.15 -26.30 -0.36
C PHE A 70 9.69 -26.84 0.98
N ASP A 71 10.89 -27.41 1.00
CA ASP A 71 11.53 -27.87 2.23
C ASP A 71 11.83 -26.73 3.21
N LYS A 72 12.19 -25.54 2.70
CA LYS A 72 12.27 -24.32 3.51
C LYS A 72 10.91 -23.91 4.07
N TYR A 73 9.84 -24.10 3.32
CA TYR A 73 8.50 -23.78 3.77
C TYR A 73 8.00 -24.74 4.85
N LYS A 74 8.31 -26.04 4.73
CA LYS A 74 7.90 -27.09 5.69
C LYS A 74 8.34 -26.83 7.14
N VAL A 75 9.46 -26.13 7.33
CA VAL A 75 9.97 -25.81 8.67
C VAL A 75 9.37 -24.53 9.25
N THR A 76 8.49 -23.83 8.52
CA THR A 76 7.84 -22.61 9.02
C THR A 76 6.68 -22.92 9.98
N PRO A 77 6.35 -22.00 10.88
CA PRO A 77 5.13 -22.10 11.68
C PRO A 77 3.85 -22.20 10.84
N GLU A 78 3.80 -21.51 9.69
CA GLU A 78 2.63 -21.53 8.81
C GLU A 78 2.37 -22.93 8.24
N TYR A 79 3.42 -23.64 7.78
CA TYR A 79 3.27 -25.01 7.33
C TYR A 79 2.86 -25.95 8.47
N THR A 80 3.56 -25.89 9.60
CA THR A 80 3.36 -26.82 10.71
C THR A 80 2.00 -26.66 11.40
N GLN A 81 1.42 -25.45 11.41
CA GLN A 81 0.18 -25.17 12.13
C GLN A 81 -1.05 -25.00 11.24
N ILE A 82 -0.87 -24.54 9.99
CA ILE A 82 -2.00 -24.19 9.09
C ILE A 82 -2.04 -25.11 7.88
N ASN A 83 -0.89 -25.35 7.24
CA ASN A 83 -0.80 -26.02 5.94
C ASN A 83 -0.17 -27.42 6.03
N TYR A 84 -0.36 -28.12 7.16
CA TYR A 84 0.24 -29.43 7.38
C TYR A 84 -0.29 -30.45 6.37
N GLY A 85 0.62 -31.13 5.68
CA GLY A 85 0.28 -32.10 4.63
C GLY A 85 -0.01 -31.49 3.27
N MET A 86 0.21 -30.17 3.09
CA MET A 86 0.13 -29.50 1.79
C MET A 86 0.99 -30.21 0.74
N THR A 87 0.46 -30.35 -0.46
CA THR A 87 1.17 -30.92 -1.60
C THR A 87 2.10 -29.90 -2.25
N LEU A 88 3.05 -30.37 -3.06
CA LEU A 88 3.95 -29.48 -3.80
C LEU A 88 3.19 -28.54 -4.75
N ASP A 89 2.10 -29.00 -5.37
CA ASP A 89 1.34 -28.19 -6.32
C ASP A 89 0.53 -27.08 -5.64
N GLU A 90 -0.01 -27.34 -4.44
CA GLU A 90 -0.61 -26.30 -3.60
C GLU A 90 0.43 -25.27 -3.15
N PHE A 91 1.65 -25.73 -2.81
CA PHE A 91 2.76 -24.83 -2.48
C PHE A 91 3.16 -23.93 -3.66
N LYS A 92 3.28 -24.49 -4.87
CA LYS A 92 3.58 -23.72 -6.10
C LYS A 92 2.58 -22.58 -6.31
N TYR A 93 1.30 -22.80 -6.02
CA TYR A 93 0.28 -21.77 -6.14
C TYR A 93 0.53 -20.61 -5.18
N ILE A 94 0.68 -20.86 -3.88
CA ILE A 94 0.92 -19.78 -2.92
C ILE A 94 2.25 -19.08 -3.18
N TYR A 95 3.28 -19.83 -3.57
CA TYR A 95 4.59 -19.28 -3.93
C TYR A 95 4.48 -18.34 -5.13
N PHE A 96 3.75 -18.73 -6.18
CA PHE A 96 3.55 -17.89 -7.36
C PHE A 96 2.86 -16.57 -7.02
N VAL A 97 1.83 -16.60 -6.18
CA VAL A 97 1.11 -15.38 -5.77
C VAL A 97 2.06 -14.41 -5.06
N GLU A 98 2.85 -14.91 -4.11
CA GLU A 98 3.80 -14.07 -3.38
C GLU A 98 4.95 -13.58 -4.28
N TRP A 99 5.49 -14.45 -5.12
CA TRP A 99 6.51 -14.12 -6.11
C TRP A 99 6.02 -13.01 -7.04
N PHE A 100 4.80 -13.14 -7.58
CA PHE A 100 4.21 -12.16 -8.48
C PHE A 100 4.03 -10.81 -7.78
N HIS A 101 3.52 -10.79 -6.54
CA HIS A 101 3.42 -9.59 -5.73
C HIS A 101 4.80 -8.91 -5.54
N ARG A 102 5.83 -9.69 -5.20
CA ARG A 102 7.20 -9.20 -5.02
C ARG A 102 7.81 -8.66 -6.32
N MET A 103 7.55 -9.31 -7.45
CA MET A 103 8.04 -8.87 -8.78
C MET A 103 7.30 -7.62 -9.26
N ALA A 104 5.99 -7.56 -9.09
CA ALA A 104 5.18 -6.38 -9.42
C ALA A 104 5.61 -5.16 -8.60
N GLY A 105 6.02 -5.35 -7.34
CA GLY A 105 6.55 -4.27 -6.50
C GLY A 105 7.85 -3.70 -7.06
N ARG A 106 8.76 -4.57 -7.51
CA ARG A 106 10.02 -4.17 -8.18
C ARG A 106 9.74 -3.45 -9.49
N PHE A 107 8.85 -4.00 -10.32
CA PHE A 107 8.43 -3.37 -11.57
C PHE A 107 7.90 -1.96 -11.33
N THR A 108 7.05 -1.77 -10.31
CA THR A 108 6.54 -0.44 -9.93
C THR A 108 7.69 0.52 -9.55
N GLY A 109 8.67 0.04 -8.79
CA GLY A 109 9.89 0.78 -8.45
C GLY A 109 10.70 1.18 -9.68
N VAL A 110 10.85 0.28 -10.66
CA VAL A 110 11.54 0.54 -11.93
C VAL A 110 10.79 1.59 -12.74
N VAL A 111 9.47 1.46 -12.93
CA VAL A 111 8.63 2.43 -13.67
C VAL A 111 8.77 3.84 -13.09
N PHE A 112 8.76 3.97 -11.76
CA PHE A 112 8.97 5.26 -11.12
C PHE A 112 10.43 5.73 -11.25
N GLY A 113 11.39 4.87 -10.91
CA GLY A 113 12.81 5.23 -10.91
C GLY A 113 13.34 5.64 -12.28
N THR A 114 12.99 4.91 -13.34
CA THR A 114 13.41 5.23 -14.71
C THR A 114 12.76 6.50 -15.22
N GLY A 115 11.48 6.72 -14.93
CA GLY A 115 10.80 7.96 -15.31
C GLY A 115 11.39 9.17 -14.59
N LEU A 116 11.67 9.06 -13.28
CA LEU A 116 12.35 10.11 -12.51
C LEU A 116 13.73 10.42 -13.11
N ALA A 117 14.54 9.40 -13.36
CA ALA A 117 15.86 9.56 -13.98
C ALA A 117 15.76 10.21 -15.37
N TYR A 118 14.86 9.73 -16.22
CA TYR A 118 14.62 10.28 -17.55
C TYR A 118 14.27 11.77 -17.51
N PHE A 119 13.29 12.18 -16.70
CA PHE A 119 12.89 13.59 -16.62
C PHE A 119 13.93 14.48 -15.93
N LEU A 120 14.71 13.92 -15.00
CA LEU A 120 15.85 14.63 -14.41
C LEU A 120 16.94 14.90 -15.46
N LEU A 121 17.33 13.89 -16.24
CA LEU A 121 18.34 14.02 -17.31
C LEU A 121 17.90 14.97 -18.42
N ARG A 122 16.60 15.05 -18.70
CA ARG A 122 16.02 16.03 -19.65
C ARG A 122 15.92 17.45 -19.08
N GLY A 123 16.31 17.64 -17.82
CA GLY A 123 16.16 18.91 -17.10
C GLY A 123 14.70 19.34 -16.93
N ALA A 124 13.74 18.43 -17.09
CA ALA A 124 12.32 18.76 -17.11
C ALA A 124 11.79 19.22 -15.74
N LEU A 125 12.41 18.76 -14.66
CA LEU A 125 11.93 18.95 -13.29
C LEU A 125 12.51 20.21 -12.65
N ARG A 126 11.65 21.02 -12.02
CA ARG A 126 12.09 22.14 -11.17
C ARG A 126 12.26 21.69 -9.71
N PRO A 127 13.06 22.40 -8.87
CA PRO A 127 13.40 21.94 -7.53
C PRO A 127 12.22 21.52 -6.64
N PRO A 128 11.08 22.25 -6.60
CA PRO A 128 9.95 21.85 -5.75
C PRO A 128 9.36 20.48 -6.11
N LEU A 129 9.23 20.20 -7.41
CA LEU A 129 8.74 18.90 -7.87
C LEU A 129 9.81 17.82 -7.68
N LEU A 130 11.08 18.12 -7.97
CA LEU A 130 12.16 17.16 -7.77
C LEU A 130 12.24 16.67 -6.32
N ILE A 131 12.18 17.58 -5.34
CA ILE A 131 12.18 17.23 -3.91
C ILE A 131 10.97 16.33 -3.58
N ARG A 132 9.79 16.67 -4.10
CA ARG A 132 8.58 15.87 -3.91
C ARG A 132 8.72 14.46 -4.50
N LEU A 133 9.24 14.35 -5.72
CA LEU A 133 9.43 13.07 -6.41
C LEU A 133 10.52 12.23 -5.74
N ALA A 134 11.60 12.85 -5.26
CA ALA A 134 12.63 12.19 -4.46
C ALA A 134 12.04 11.65 -3.14
N GLY A 135 11.19 12.43 -2.47
CA GLY A 135 10.46 11.98 -1.28
C GLY A 135 9.53 10.80 -1.57
N LEU A 136 8.77 10.84 -2.66
CA LEU A 136 7.92 9.72 -3.09
C LEU A 136 8.74 8.47 -3.45
N PHE A 137 9.88 8.64 -4.12
CA PHE A 137 10.79 7.53 -4.42
C PHE A 137 11.35 6.90 -3.14
N ALA A 138 11.78 7.72 -2.18
CA ALA A 138 12.25 7.25 -0.87
C ALA A 138 11.15 6.52 -0.09
N PHE A 139 9.92 7.04 -0.09
CA PHE A 139 8.76 6.37 0.50
C PHE A 139 8.47 5.03 -0.18
N GLY A 140 8.60 4.96 -1.52
CA GLY A 140 8.47 3.73 -2.29
C GLY A 140 9.55 2.70 -1.97
N ALA A 141 10.80 3.12 -1.78
CA ALA A 141 11.87 2.24 -1.32
C ALA A 141 11.60 1.73 0.11
N MET A 142 11.12 2.60 1.00
CA MET A 142 10.73 2.24 2.36
C MET A 142 9.59 1.21 2.40
N GLN A 143 8.69 1.21 1.41
CA GLN A 143 7.67 0.17 1.28
C GLN A 143 8.25 -1.24 1.15
N GLY A 144 9.33 -1.40 0.40
CA GLY A 144 10.03 -2.69 0.30
C GLY A 144 10.58 -3.14 1.65
N GLY A 145 11.12 -2.21 2.44
CA GLY A 145 11.61 -2.47 3.80
C GLY A 145 10.49 -2.87 4.77
N ILE A 146 9.34 -2.19 4.70
CA ILE A 146 8.16 -2.52 5.53
C ILE A 146 7.58 -3.86 5.12
N GLY A 147 7.50 -4.17 3.82
CA GLY A 147 7.07 -5.47 3.32
C GLY A 147 7.96 -6.60 3.82
N TRP A 148 9.29 -6.41 3.81
CA TRP A 148 10.22 -7.35 4.43
C TRP A 148 9.99 -7.51 5.94
N TRP A 149 9.77 -6.40 6.66
CA TRP A 149 9.46 -6.42 8.09
C TRP A 149 8.16 -7.18 8.39
N MET A 150 7.14 -7.07 7.53
CA MET A 150 5.91 -7.86 7.62
C MET A 150 6.14 -9.36 7.46
N VAL A 151 6.88 -9.78 6.43
CA VAL A 151 7.17 -11.21 6.20
C VAL A 151 7.98 -11.76 7.37
N LYS A 152 9.02 -11.03 7.80
CA LYS A 152 9.87 -11.46 8.93
C LYS A 152 9.09 -11.68 10.23
N SER A 153 8.01 -10.92 10.50
CA SER A 153 7.15 -11.21 11.67
C SER A 153 6.46 -12.56 11.59
N GLY A 154 5.99 -12.95 10.41
CA GLY A 154 5.12 -14.11 10.27
C GLY A 154 5.88 -15.43 10.31
N LEU A 155 7.21 -15.39 10.15
CA LEU A 155 8.07 -16.57 10.20
C LEU A 155 8.46 -17.00 11.63
N THR A 156 8.17 -16.17 12.64
CA THR A 156 8.40 -16.49 14.06
C THR A 156 7.09 -16.83 14.74
N GLU A 157 7.13 -17.70 15.75
CA GLU A 157 5.94 -18.00 16.54
C GLU A 157 5.34 -16.72 17.16
N PRO A 158 4.01 -16.54 17.11
CA PRO A 158 3.38 -15.37 17.69
C PRO A 158 3.59 -15.32 19.21
N THR A 159 4.09 -14.20 19.70
CA THR A 159 4.19 -13.91 21.15
C THR A 159 2.89 -13.32 21.72
N THR A 160 1.86 -13.16 20.89
CA THR A 160 0.56 -12.60 21.27
C THR A 160 -0.41 -13.70 21.70
N GLN A 161 -1.56 -13.31 22.26
CA GLN A 161 -2.57 -14.27 22.75
C GLN A 161 -3.15 -15.17 21.64
N LEU A 162 -3.11 -14.69 20.40
CA LEU A 162 -3.54 -15.43 19.22
C LEU A 162 -2.32 -16.11 18.59
N LYS A 163 -2.16 -17.40 18.87
CA LYS A 163 -1.00 -18.23 18.46
C LYS A 163 -0.97 -18.58 16.97
N THR A 164 -1.90 -18.08 16.16
CA THR A 164 -1.92 -18.34 14.71
C THR A 164 -0.79 -17.56 14.02
N PRO A 165 0.12 -18.25 13.27
CA PRO A 165 1.17 -17.59 12.51
C PRO A 165 0.57 -16.62 11.49
N ARG A 166 0.85 -15.33 11.66
CA ARG A 166 0.34 -14.27 10.78
C ARG A 166 1.20 -13.03 10.86
N VAL A 167 1.06 -12.18 9.84
CA VAL A 167 1.63 -10.84 9.87
C VAL A 167 0.93 -9.99 10.93
N SER A 168 1.71 -9.27 11.74
CA SER A 168 1.17 -8.37 12.76
C SER A 168 0.22 -7.31 12.13
N PRO A 169 -0.98 -7.10 12.70
CA PRO A 169 -1.94 -6.10 12.22
C PRO A 169 -1.34 -4.69 12.10
N TYR A 170 -0.48 -4.29 13.05
CA TYR A 170 0.21 -3.01 13.01
C TYR A 170 1.13 -2.86 11.78
N ARG A 171 1.82 -3.94 11.40
CA ARG A 171 2.73 -3.94 10.25
C ARG A 171 1.94 -3.87 8.95
N LEU A 172 0.86 -4.64 8.86
CA LEU A 172 -0.09 -4.56 7.74
C LEU A 172 -0.70 -3.17 7.60
N ALA A 173 -1.19 -2.60 8.71
CA ALA A 173 -1.77 -1.26 8.71
C ALA A 173 -0.75 -0.20 8.29
N THR A 174 0.49 -0.28 8.78
CA THR A 174 1.57 0.62 8.38
C THR A 174 1.85 0.52 6.87
N HIS A 175 1.99 -0.70 6.36
CA HIS A 175 2.28 -0.95 4.94
C HIS A 175 1.18 -0.43 4.03
N LEU A 176 -0.08 -0.79 4.33
CA LEU A 176 -1.23 -0.38 3.53
C LEU A 176 -1.46 1.14 3.59
N THR A 177 -1.31 1.76 4.76
CA THR A 177 -1.48 3.21 4.93
C THR A 177 -0.43 3.97 4.11
N MET A 178 0.83 3.54 4.16
CA MET A 178 1.85 4.15 3.33
C MET A 178 1.62 3.92 1.84
N ALA A 179 0.99 2.79 1.44
CA ALA A 179 0.72 2.49 0.04
C ALA A 179 -0.36 3.43 -0.50
N PHE A 180 -1.39 3.70 0.30
CA PHE A 180 -2.38 4.72 0.00
C PHE A 180 -1.79 6.13 -0.03
N ALA A 181 -0.88 6.46 0.89
CA ALA A 181 -0.20 7.76 0.88
C ALA A 181 0.64 7.96 -0.39
N LEU A 182 1.36 6.92 -0.84
CA LEU A 182 2.10 6.91 -2.10
C LEU A 182 1.18 7.06 -3.31
N TYR A 183 0.12 6.25 -3.36
CA TYR A 183 -0.91 6.33 -4.41
C TYR A 183 -1.49 7.74 -4.52
N ALA A 184 -1.95 8.30 -3.39
CA ALA A 184 -2.51 9.63 -3.32
C ALA A 184 -1.49 10.70 -3.70
N GLY A 185 -0.24 10.56 -3.26
CA GLY A 185 0.86 11.47 -3.61
C GLY A 185 1.14 11.50 -5.11
N CYS A 186 1.25 10.34 -5.74
CA CYS A 186 1.46 10.20 -7.19
C CYS A 186 0.25 10.74 -7.98
N LEU A 187 -0.96 10.31 -7.61
CA LEU A 187 -2.19 10.71 -8.29
C LEU A 187 -2.43 12.21 -8.18
N TRP A 188 -2.30 12.77 -6.97
CA TRP A 188 -2.43 14.21 -6.74
C TRP A 188 -1.43 15.01 -7.58
N THR A 189 -0.18 14.55 -7.64
CA THR A 189 0.88 15.22 -8.40
C THR A 189 0.59 15.14 -9.90
N SER A 190 0.16 13.99 -10.39
CA SER A 190 -0.27 13.78 -11.77
C SER A 190 -1.43 14.71 -12.16
N LEU A 191 -2.53 14.70 -11.39
CA LEU A 191 -3.71 15.53 -11.66
C LEU A 191 -3.38 17.03 -11.58
N THR A 192 -2.45 17.42 -10.71
CA THR A 192 -1.99 18.82 -10.64
C THR A 192 -1.25 19.27 -11.91
N LEU A 193 -0.54 18.36 -12.58
CA LEU A 193 0.16 18.64 -13.85
C LEU A 193 -0.76 18.50 -15.07
N LEU A 194 -1.74 17.59 -15.02
CA LEU A 194 -2.66 17.33 -16.13
C LEU A 194 -3.87 18.27 -16.15
N ARG A 195 -4.21 18.91 -15.02
CA ARG A 195 -5.36 19.81 -14.98
C ARG A 195 -5.13 21.04 -15.89
N PRO A 196 -6.17 21.49 -16.61
CA PRO A 196 -6.15 22.78 -17.30
C PRO A 196 -5.99 23.94 -16.30
N LEU A 197 -5.47 25.07 -16.78
CA LEU A 197 -5.30 26.28 -15.97
C LEU A 197 -6.68 26.76 -15.47
N PRO A 198 -6.82 27.21 -14.21
CA PRO A 198 -8.12 27.66 -13.69
C PRO A 198 -8.80 28.72 -14.56
N GLU A 199 -8.04 29.65 -15.13
CA GLU A 199 -8.53 30.70 -16.03
C GLU A 199 -9.15 30.15 -17.33
N THR A 200 -8.76 28.94 -17.74
CA THR A 200 -9.32 28.26 -18.93
C THR A 200 -10.63 27.54 -18.64
N VAL A 201 -10.97 27.30 -17.37
CA VAL A 201 -12.17 26.53 -16.93
C VAL A 201 -13.16 27.39 -16.15
N HIS A 202 -12.67 28.39 -15.41
CA HIS A 202 -13.45 29.29 -14.57
C HIS A 202 -13.24 30.72 -15.05
N PRO A 203 -14.07 31.22 -16.00
CA PRO A 203 -13.87 32.51 -16.64
C PRO A 203 -14.07 33.71 -15.70
N THR A 204 -14.70 33.51 -14.53
CA THR A 204 -14.97 34.58 -13.57
C THR A 204 -14.29 34.34 -12.22
N GLN A 205 -13.89 35.45 -11.56
CA GLN A 205 -13.30 35.40 -10.22
C GLN A 205 -14.25 34.79 -9.18
N ALA A 206 -15.56 35.01 -9.32
CA ALA A 206 -16.57 34.42 -8.44
C ALA A 206 -16.56 32.88 -8.51
N MET A 207 -16.43 32.30 -9.72
CA MET A 207 -16.34 30.85 -9.90
C MET A 207 -15.05 30.28 -9.30
N VAL A 208 -13.92 30.98 -9.43
CA VAL A 208 -12.65 30.58 -8.79
C VAL A 208 -12.78 30.58 -7.26
N GLN A 209 -13.43 31.58 -6.67
CA GLN A 209 -13.67 31.65 -5.23
C GLN A 209 -14.62 30.53 -4.75
N ALA A 210 -15.69 30.25 -5.49
CA ALA A 210 -16.60 29.14 -5.20
C ALA A 210 -15.87 27.78 -5.22
N ALA A 211 -15.03 27.54 -6.23
CA ALA A 211 -14.21 26.33 -6.32
C ALA A 211 -13.21 26.20 -5.14
N ARG A 212 -12.61 27.31 -4.71
CA ARG A 212 -11.73 27.33 -3.52
C ARG A 212 -12.49 26.99 -2.23
N ARG A 213 -13.72 27.51 -2.05
CA ARG A 213 -14.58 27.16 -0.91
C ARG A 213 -14.95 25.67 -0.94
N LEU A 214 -15.34 25.14 -2.11
CA LEU A 214 -15.65 23.73 -2.27
C LEU A 214 -14.45 22.83 -1.93
N ARG A 215 -13.25 23.23 -2.36
CA ARG A 215 -12.00 22.55 -2.00
C ARG A 215 -11.71 22.57 -0.49
N GLY A 216 -12.21 23.54 0.26
CA GLY A 216 -12.14 23.53 1.72
C GLY A 216 -12.81 22.29 2.33
N PHE A 217 -13.92 21.83 1.74
CA PHE A 217 -14.63 20.63 2.19
C PHE A 217 -13.94 19.31 1.81
N SER A 218 -12.95 19.31 0.91
CA SER A 218 -12.24 18.07 0.56
C SER A 218 -11.32 17.59 1.68
N ALA A 219 -10.82 18.50 2.54
CA ALA A 219 -9.94 18.14 3.64
C ALA A 219 -10.61 17.25 4.70
N PRO A 220 -11.79 17.61 5.28
CA PRO A 220 -12.47 16.73 6.23
C PRO A 220 -12.91 15.42 5.60
N LEU A 221 -13.35 15.42 4.33
CA LEU A 221 -13.68 14.18 3.63
C LEU A 221 -12.46 13.27 3.43
N ALA A 222 -11.31 13.84 3.05
CA ALA A 222 -10.07 13.09 2.94
C ALA A 222 -9.61 12.53 4.30
N ALA A 223 -9.81 13.27 5.39
CA ALA A 223 -9.53 12.79 6.74
C ALA A 223 -10.45 11.60 7.11
N LEU A 224 -11.75 11.70 6.85
CA LEU A 224 -12.70 10.62 7.08
C LEU A 224 -12.32 9.36 6.28
N LEU A 225 -12.03 9.53 4.98
CA LEU A 225 -11.55 8.43 4.13
C LEU A 225 -10.26 7.81 4.67
N GLY A 226 -9.31 8.63 5.11
CA GLY A 226 -8.06 8.16 5.73
C GLY A 226 -8.31 7.32 6.98
N ILE A 227 -9.20 7.78 7.88
CA ILE A 227 -9.60 7.03 9.08
C ILE A 227 -10.25 5.71 8.70
N THR A 228 -11.15 5.69 7.71
CA THR A 228 -11.80 4.47 7.23
C THR A 228 -10.79 3.49 6.64
N LEU A 229 -9.83 3.94 5.84
CA LEU A 229 -8.79 3.08 5.25
C LEU A 229 -7.89 2.45 6.32
N VAL A 230 -7.44 3.25 7.30
CA VAL A 230 -6.61 2.77 8.41
C VAL A 230 -7.39 1.76 9.26
N SER A 231 -8.64 2.09 9.61
CA SER A 231 -9.54 1.18 10.34
C SER A 231 -9.73 -0.15 9.59
N GLY A 232 -10.00 -0.09 8.28
CA GLY A 232 -10.11 -1.27 7.43
C GLY A 232 -8.85 -2.13 7.41
N ALA A 233 -7.66 -1.51 7.50
CA ALA A 233 -6.40 -2.24 7.58
C ALA A 233 -6.26 -3.05 8.88
N PHE A 234 -6.74 -2.53 10.01
CA PHE A 234 -6.78 -3.24 11.28
C PHE A 234 -7.85 -4.34 11.27
N VAL A 235 -9.05 -4.06 10.74
CA VAL A 235 -10.11 -5.07 10.57
C VAL A 235 -9.61 -6.23 9.72
N ALA A 236 -8.94 -5.92 8.60
CA ALA A 236 -8.28 -6.93 7.79
C ALA A 236 -7.19 -7.65 8.61
N GLY A 237 -6.23 -6.94 9.22
CA GLY A 237 -5.13 -7.56 9.96
C GLY A 237 -5.56 -8.53 11.07
N ASN A 238 -6.70 -8.26 11.71
CA ASN A 238 -7.25 -9.08 12.77
C ASN A 238 -8.23 -10.18 12.29
N ASP A 239 -8.56 -10.23 11.00
CA ASP A 239 -9.69 -11.03 10.47
C ASP A 239 -11.04 -10.70 11.14
N ALA A 240 -11.16 -9.49 11.70
CA ALA A 240 -12.33 -9.05 12.46
C ALA A 240 -13.61 -8.92 11.62
N GLY A 241 -13.48 -8.90 10.30
CA GLY A 241 -14.62 -8.95 9.38
C GLY A 241 -15.43 -10.26 9.46
N ARG A 242 -14.94 -11.29 10.16
CA ARG A 242 -15.67 -12.55 10.40
C ARG A 242 -16.46 -12.56 11.72
N ALA A 243 -16.20 -11.61 12.62
CA ALA A 243 -16.80 -11.59 13.94
C ALA A 243 -18.29 -11.24 13.91
N TYR A 244 -18.67 -10.24 13.11
CA TYR A 244 -20.05 -9.77 13.00
C TYR A 244 -20.44 -9.60 11.53
N ASN A 245 -21.34 -10.44 11.04
CA ASN A 245 -21.68 -10.56 9.61
C ASN A 245 -23.03 -9.93 9.22
N THR A 246 -23.55 -9.02 10.05
CA THR A 246 -24.79 -8.26 9.77
C THR A 246 -24.50 -6.77 9.66
N TRP A 247 -25.42 -6.03 9.05
CA TRP A 247 -25.34 -4.58 8.92
C TRP A 247 -26.75 -3.97 8.98
N PRO A 248 -26.95 -2.78 9.60
CA PRO A 248 -25.94 -1.90 10.21
C PRO A 248 -25.53 -2.27 11.63
N LYS A 249 -26.24 -3.22 12.25
CA LYS A 249 -25.94 -3.77 13.58
C LYS A 249 -24.92 -4.91 13.52
N MET A 250 -24.19 -5.12 14.59
CA MET A 250 -23.34 -6.28 14.86
C MET A 250 -24.17 -7.36 15.56
N LEU A 251 -24.75 -8.26 14.77
CA LEU A 251 -25.84 -9.16 15.13
C LEU A 251 -27.05 -8.36 15.65
N ASP A 252 -27.47 -8.59 16.88
CA ASP A 252 -28.63 -7.92 17.49
C ASP A 252 -28.29 -6.53 18.07
N ASP A 253 -26.99 -6.25 18.25
CA ASP A 253 -26.46 -5.09 18.97
C ASP A 253 -25.82 -4.04 18.04
N TRP A 254 -25.81 -2.78 18.48
CA TRP A 254 -25.03 -1.73 17.80
C TRP A 254 -23.55 -1.77 18.18
N VAL A 255 -23.27 -2.12 19.43
CA VAL A 255 -21.93 -2.38 19.97
C VAL A 255 -22.04 -3.62 20.87
N PRO A 256 -21.42 -4.75 20.50
CA PRO A 256 -21.49 -5.98 21.27
C PRO A 256 -20.94 -5.80 22.70
N PRO A 257 -21.60 -6.38 23.72
CA PRO A 257 -21.18 -6.24 25.13
C PRO A 257 -19.72 -6.64 25.40
N GLU A 258 -19.22 -7.64 24.67
CA GLU A 258 -17.88 -8.22 24.79
C GLU A 258 -16.78 -7.19 24.47
N VAL A 259 -17.09 -6.20 23.62
CA VAL A 259 -16.17 -5.07 23.32
C VAL A 259 -15.88 -4.29 24.61
N PHE A 260 -16.89 -4.05 25.45
CA PHE A 260 -16.72 -3.33 26.71
C PHE A 260 -15.95 -4.14 27.75
N GLU A 261 -16.09 -5.47 27.75
CA GLU A 261 -15.30 -6.35 28.61
C GLU A 261 -13.82 -6.32 28.23
N THR A 262 -13.56 -6.35 26.92
CA THR A 262 -12.20 -6.26 26.37
C THR A 262 -11.56 -4.90 26.72
N LEU A 263 -12.31 -3.79 26.67
CA LEU A 263 -11.80 -2.45 27.01
C LEU A 263 -11.42 -2.28 28.50
N ARG A 264 -12.04 -3.02 29.42
CA ARG A 264 -11.72 -2.95 30.86
C ARG A 264 -10.32 -3.50 31.20
N GLY A 265 -9.73 -4.33 30.35
CA GLY A 265 -8.39 -4.90 30.53
C GLY A 265 -7.20 -4.01 30.10
N GLY A 266 -7.47 -2.82 29.53
CA GLY A 266 -6.44 -1.86 29.08
C GLY A 266 -6.75 -1.24 27.71
N LEU A 267 -6.94 0.09 27.68
CA LEU A 267 -7.50 0.85 26.55
C LEU A 267 -6.76 0.74 25.21
N ILE A 268 -5.42 0.63 25.18
CA ILE A 268 -4.64 0.72 23.94
C ILE A 268 -4.32 -0.66 23.33
N ARG A 269 -4.07 -1.68 24.16
CA ARG A 269 -3.79 -3.04 23.67
C ARG A 269 -5.03 -3.69 23.05
N ASN A 270 -6.21 -3.44 23.60
CA ASN A 270 -7.41 -4.19 23.25
C ASN A 270 -8.18 -3.67 22.03
N VAL A 271 -7.97 -2.43 21.58
CA VAL A 271 -8.71 -1.88 20.43
C VAL A 271 -8.17 -2.37 19.09
N PHE A 272 -6.87 -2.64 19.01
CA PHE A 272 -6.19 -2.95 17.74
C PHE A 272 -5.64 -4.38 17.65
N GLU A 273 -5.56 -5.12 18.75
CA GLU A 273 -5.01 -6.48 18.80
C GLU A 273 -6.07 -7.57 19.03
N SER A 274 -7.26 -7.18 19.48
CA SER A 274 -8.30 -8.11 19.93
C SER A 274 -9.43 -8.17 18.92
N THR A 275 -9.86 -9.39 18.61
CA THR A 275 -11.16 -9.66 18.02
C THR A 275 -11.94 -10.39 19.10
N PRO A 276 -13.09 -9.87 19.57
CA PRO A 276 -13.96 -10.60 20.48
C PRO A 276 -14.34 -11.98 19.92
#